data_AF-A0A2D8CL90-F1
#
_entry.id   AF-A0A2D8CL90-F1
#
_cell.length_a   1.000
_cell.length_b   1.000
_cell.length_c   1.000
_cell.angle_alpha   90.00
_cell.angle_beta   90.00
_cell.angle_gamma   90.00
#
_symmetry.space_group_name_H-M   'P 1'
#
loop_
_entity.id
_entity.type
_entity.pdbx_description
1 polymer ?
#
loop_
_entity_poly.entity_id
_entity_poly.type
_entity_poly.pdbx_seq_one_letter_code
_entity_poly.pdbx_strand_id
1 'polypeptide(L)'
;MRYKVIYLLALALVLGSCATVQQQIGKVALKLMTKKEANLSNIAVIGNYQSNVASTDVGITTLGTEDWEEGENLVGVQLVKPEGAVGVIALDGTVTVDGMEAKSYGGGAYYARFDNSDRSPKTVKIVSVNGEETEFEIEAAPAISIKSVNGETEMVSVDLSEPLEIELEYDPEAEGKRVLVSMITSAVGAKGFANFQSVIINNKITVPAEAFRHKHITGGGPTGKDVTKWVTGVNHLQVALIEYDRSGSGQPFPYFKRESRSFDTVPVNVTGETEGRSWVQVKGESKENSGTFSYTANSSNAWYARPLGTDINRIGISSLSVSGTLYKKEVETSERDNYLTGYTEITTTTTTFQFPELDDEYWNQFLENIYTDLNEMLTNDYEASVVDVDQITGNAIYDGFYTPEDQNTKEYIAKNLRDTKRLIPTKLGEIIGDRTTALIADDGTSARLMRDMNMDAFMDVVINYQVAGGKDNTIVLLPNVSYRVTGQNQGFDGSSNVWFSGSIQGPGVPFSESEFSDLNALNRIGQKDVIMKLIKQSLAELSAEQEEFGYQKVWAIATAE
;
A
#
# COMPACT_ATOMS: atom_id res chain seq x y z
N MET A 1 28.75 -4.02 15.60
CA MET A 1 27.98 -2.74 15.58
C MET A 1 27.16 -2.52 14.28
N ARG A 2 27.09 -3.49 13.35
CA ARG A 2 26.33 -3.37 12.08
C ARG A 2 24.93 -4.01 12.07
N TYR A 3 24.54 -4.73 13.13
CA TYR A 3 23.26 -5.45 13.21
C TYR A 3 22.04 -4.59 13.61
N LYS A 4 22.22 -3.32 13.99
CA LYS A 4 21.12 -2.43 14.42
C LYS A 4 20.45 -1.65 13.28
N VAL A 5 21.04 -1.61 12.08
CA VAL A 5 20.52 -0.81 10.94
C VAL A 5 19.45 -1.59 10.16
N ILE A 6 19.52 -2.91 10.12
CA ILE A 6 18.55 -3.76 9.39
C ILE A 6 17.21 -3.85 10.14
N TYR A 7 17.24 -3.86 11.48
CA TYR A 7 16.01 -3.83 12.30
C TYR A 7 15.25 -2.49 12.22
N LEU A 8 15.92 -1.39 11.87
CA LEU A 8 15.31 -0.07 11.73
C LEU A 8 14.57 0.09 10.38
N LEU A 9 14.99 -0.61 9.33
CA LEU A 9 14.29 -0.67 8.04
C LEU A 9 13.02 -1.53 8.12
N ALA A 10 13.04 -2.64 8.87
CA ALA A 10 11.85 -3.44 9.15
C ALA A 10 10.81 -2.68 10.01
N LEU A 11 11.24 -1.77 10.89
CA LEU A 11 10.34 -0.93 11.68
C LEU A 11 9.80 0.28 10.90
N ALA A 12 10.57 0.80 9.93
CA ALA A 12 10.15 1.88 9.04
C ALA A 12 9.09 1.42 8.02
N LEU A 13 9.10 0.14 7.64
CA LEU A 13 8.05 -0.50 6.82
C LEU A 13 6.72 -0.71 7.56
N VAL A 14 6.72 -0.63 8.90
CA VAL A 14 5.54 -0.85 9.76
C VAL A 14 4.78 0.45 10.06
N LEU A 15 5.31 1.62 9.66
CA LEU A 15 4.66 2.93 9.88
C LEU A 15 3.81 3.39 8.69
N GLY A 16 3.29 2.44 7.91
CA GLY A 16 2.29 2.70 6.88
C GLY A 16 0.94 3.00 7.51
N SER A 17 0.47 4.22 7.27
CA SER A 17 -0.84 4.79 7.64
C SER A 17 -1.00 5.25 9.09
N CYS A 18 -1.23 6.55 9.26
CA CYS A 18 -2.35 7.03 10.07
C CYS A 18 -2.57 8.52 9.77
N ALA A 19 -3.82 8.90 9.50
CA ALA A 19 -4.27 10.28 9.31
C ALA A 19 -3.80 11.24 10.41
N THR A 20 -3.44 10.75 11.60
CA THR A 20 -2.83 11.54 12.69
C THR A 20 -1.42 12.02 12.39
N VAL A 21 -0.58 11.21 11.74
CA VAL A 21 0.74 11.63 11.26
C VAL A 21 0.56 12.64 10.13
N GLN A 22 -0.39 12.44 9.22
CA GLN A 22 -0.70 13.42 8.17
C GLN A 22 -1.35 14.71 8.68
N GLN A 23 -2.10 14.69 9.78
CA GLN A 23 -2.68 15.89 10.41
C GLN A 23 -1.65 16.64 11.26
N GLN A 24 -0.75 15.94 11.96
CA GLN A 24 0.35 16.59 12.69
C GLN A 24 1.44 17.08 11.72
N ILE A 25 1.80 16.29 10.71
CA ILE A 25 2.59 16.75 9.55
C ILE A 25 1.82 17.85 8.84
N GLY A 26 0.49 17.78 8.71
CA GLY A 26 -0.34 18.81 8.08
C GLY A 26 -0.26 20.13 8.83
N LYS A 27 -0.46 20.16 10.15
CA LYS A 27 -0.32 21.37 10.98
C LYS A 27 1.12 21.90 11.02
N VAL A 28 2.12 21.03 10.96
CA VAL A 28 3.55 21.42 10.90
C VAL A 28 3.95 21.89 9.50
N ALA A 29 3.45 21.25 8.45
CA ALA A 29 3.66 21.59 7.05
C ALA A 29 2.93 22.88 6.68
N LEU A 30 1.69 23.10 7.16
CA LEU A 30 0.97 24.37 7.07
C LEU A 30 1.77 25.52 7.72
N LYS A 31 2.42 25.26 8.87
CA LYS A 31 3.34 26.23 9.50
C LYS A 31 4.65 26.42 8.73
N LEU A 32 5.06 25.45 7.92
CA LEU A 32 6.26 25.49 7.07
C LEU A 32 5.96 25.93 5.63
N MET A 33 4.69 26.10 5.23
CA MET A 33 4.25 26.59 3.93
C MET A 33 4.42 28.11 3.82
N THR A 34 5.64 28.61 4.01
CA THR A 34 5.94 30.04 3.84
C THR A 34 6.19 30.44 2.38
N LYS A 35 6.40 29.47 1.48
CA LYS A 35 6.66 29.72 0.05
C LYS A 35 5.51 29.20 -0.81
N LYS A 36 4.81 30.13 -1.47
CA LYS A 36 3.85 29.83 -2.54
C LYS A 36 4.59 29.41 -3.82
N GLU A 37 3.94 28.61 -4.65
CA GLU A 37 4.47 28.16 -5.94
C GLU A 37 3.75 28.86 -7.09
N ALA A 38 4.51 29.39 -8.03
CA ALA A 38 4.00 30.08 -9.21
C ALA A 38 4.10 29.20 -10.46
N ASN A 39 5.08 28.30 -10.55
CA ASN A 39 5.21 27.45 -11.74
C ASN A 39 4.25 26.27 -11.66
N LEU A 40 3.29 26.21 -12.57
CA LEU A 40 2.30 25.14 -12.60
C LEU A 40 2.94 23.76 -12.86
N SER A 41 4.10 23.69 -13.53
CA SER A 41 4.82 22.42 -13.73
C SER A 41 5.38 21.81 -12.44
N ASN A 42 5.33 22.53 -11.32
CA ASN A 42 5.76 22.04 -10.00
C ASN A 42 4.56 21.67 -9.11
N ILE A 43 3.34 21.73 -9.63
CA ILE A 43 2.09 21.55 -8.87
C ILE A 43 1.31 20.39 -9.45
N ALA A 44 0.97 19.40 -8.63
CA ALA A 44 -0.04 18.40 -8.97
C ALA A 44 -1.43 18.92 -8.58
N VAL A 45 -2.42 18.70 -9.45
CA VAL A 45 -3.77 19.27 -9.29
C VAL A 45 -4.83 18.19 -9.24
N ILE A 46 -5.73 18.31 -8.27
CA ILE A 46 -6.96 17.55 -8.18
C ILE A 46 -8.11 18.54 -8.32
N GLY A 47 -8.76 18.54 -9.50
CA GLY A 47 -10.02 19.26 -9.70
C GLY A 47 -11.12 18.57 -8.90
N ASN A 48 -11.88 19.30 -8.10
CA ASN A 48 -12.85 18.74 -7.16
C ASN A 48 -14.23 19.35 -7.40
N TYR A 49 -15.24 18.50 -7.52
CA TYR A 49 -16.66 18.87 -7.41
C TYR A 49 -17.25 18.03 -6.28
N GLN A 50 -17.61 18.67 -5.18
CA GLN A 50 -18.21 18.02 -4.02
C GLN A 50 -19.65 18.49 -3.89
N SER A 51 -20.61 17.58 -4.04
CA SER A 51 -22.03 17.89 -3.93
C SER A 51 -22.61 17.47 -2.59
N ASN A 52 -23.54 18.27 -2.08
CA ASN A 52 -24.29 18.01 -0.85
C ASN A 52 -23.37 17.79 0.37
N VAL A 53 -22.43 18.72 0.60
CA VAL A 53 -21.45 18.57 1.68
C VAL A 53 -22.11 18.59 3.06
N ALA A 54 -21.59 17.78 3.98
CA ALA A 54 -22.09 17.75 5.36
C ALA A 54 -21.86 19.09 6.07
N SER A 55 -22.77 19.41 6.99
CA SER A 55 -22.66 20.59 7.87
C SER A 55 -21.31 20.64 8.61
N THR A 56 -20.78 21.82 8.81
CA THR A 56 -19.59 22.06 9.64
C THR A 56 -19.81 21.63 11.10
N ASP A 57 -21.07 21.58 11.53
CA ASP A 57 -21.46 21.20 12.89
C ASP A 57 -21.35 19.69 13.17
N VAL A 58 -21.07 18.86 12.15
CA VAL A 58 -20.81 17.41 12.37
C VAL A 58 -19.57 17.15 13.23
N GLY A 59 -18.72 18.17 13.43
CA GLY A 59 -17.62 18.15 14.40
C GLY A 59 -16.40 17.34 13.95
N ILE A 60 -16.18 17.22 12.64
CA ILE A 60 -14.92 16.71 12.09
C ILE A 60 -13.80 17.74 12.23
N THR A 61 -12.56 17.28 12.19
CA THR A 61 -11.39 18.16 12.27
C THR A 61 -10.92 18.53 10.87
N THR A 62 -11.02 19.81 10.50
CA THR A 62 -10.46 20.33 9.23
C THR A 62 -9.14 21.07 9.42
N LEU A 63 -8.48 21.37 8.30
CA LEU A 63 -7.19 22.07 8.24
C LEU A 63 -7.30 23.59 8.13
N GLY A 64 -8.51 24.11 7.92
CA GLY A 64 -8.77 25.51 7.57
C GLY A 64 -9.99 26.09 8.27
N THR A 65 -10.54 27.17 7.71
CA THR A 65 -11.77 27.79 8.21
C THR A 65 -12.96 27.23 7.46
N GLU A 66 -13.80 26.49 8.17
CA GLU A 66 -15.09 26.03 7.67
C GLU A 66 -16.11 27.18 7.71
N ASP A 67 -16.81 27.38 6.62
CA ASP A 67 -17.89 28.38 6.54
C ASP A 67 -18.99 28.02 5.54
N TRP A 68 -18.99 26.79 5.00
CA TRP A 68 -20.05 26.30 4.14
C TRP A 68 -21.29 25.90 4.94
N GLU A 69 -22.43 25.94 4.27
CA GLU A 69 -23.69 25.48 4.82
C GLU A 69 -23.95 24.03 4.43
N GLU A 70 -24.79 23.36 5.21
CA GLU A 70 -25.20 21.99 4.93
C GLU A 70 -25.86 21.89 3.55
N GLY A 71 -25.44 20.89 2.78
CA GLY A 71 -25.99 20.60 1.46
C GLY A 71 -25.44 21.46 0.33
N GLU A 72 -24.56 22.44 0.61
CA GLU A 72 -23.91 23.20 -0.47
C GLU A 72 -23.02 22.32 -1.37
N ASN A 73 -22.73 22.85 -2.55
CA ASN A 73 -21.79 22.29 -3.49
C ASN A 73 -20.47 23.08 -3.43
N LEU A 74 -19.34 22.38 -3.28
CA LEU A 74 -17.99 22.98 -3.29
C LEU A 74 -17.26 22.57 -4.56
N VAL A 75 -16.81 23.55 -5.36
CA VAL A 75 -16.12 23.29 -6.62
C VAL A 75 -14.82 24.07 -6.70
N GLY A 76 -13.74 23.43 -7.17
CA GLY A 76 -12.43 24.07 -7.25
C GLY A 76 -11.29 23.07 -7.32
N VAL A 77 -10.20 23.31 -6.58
CA VAL A 77 -8.98 22.50 -6.63
C VAL A 77 -8.35 22.21 -5.27
N GLN A 78 -7.69 21.06 -5.20
CA GLN A 78 -6.68 20.73 -4.21
C GLN A 78 -5.31 20.62 -4.89
N LEU A 79 -4.36 21.43 -4.43
CA LEU A 79 -3.00 21.49 -4.96
C LEU A 79 -2.03 20.73 -4.05
N VAL A 80 -1.19 19.88 -4.64
CA VAL A 80 -0.22 19.05 -3.90
C VAL A 80 1.14 19.02 -4.57
N LYS A 81 2.15 18.55 -3.82
CA LYS A 81 3.49 18.31 -4.37
C LYS A 81 3.50 16.97 -5.14
N PRO A 82 3.96 16.97 -6.40
CA PRO A 82 4.01 15.76 -7.24
C PRO A 82 5.05 14.73 -6.76
N GLU A 83 6.29 15.15 -6.52
CA GLU A 83 7.41 14.24 -6.22
C GLU A 83 8.36 14.77 -5.12
N GLY A 84 9.13 13.87 -4.49
CA GLY A 84 10.26 14.19 -3.61
C GLY A 84 9.90 14.84 -2.26
N ALA A 85 8.63 15.11 -2.02
CA ALA A 85 8.12 15.65 -0.76
C ALA A 85 6.64 15.30 -0.55
N VAL A 86 6.31 14.93 0.68
CA VAL A 86 4.91 14.73 1.10
C VAL A 86 4.30 16.07 1.48
N GLY A 87 3.18 16.41 0.89
CA GLY A 87 2.33 17.47 1.39
C GLY A 87 1.64 18.31 0.32
N VAL A 88 0.88 19.26 0.82
CA VAL A 88 0.12 20.24 0.03
C VAL A 88 1.00 21.43 -0.37
N ILE A 89 0.56 22.20 -1.36
CA ILE A 89 1.26 23.40 -1.83
C ILE A 89 0.27 24.54 -2.07
N ALA A 90 0.66 25.77 -1.74
CA ALA A 90 -0.16 26.96 -2.00
C ALA A 90 0.23 27.60 -3.34
N LEU A 91 -0.76 28.05 -4.10
CA LEU A 91 -0.56 28.78 -5.35
C LEU A 91 -0.16 30.24 -5.07
N ASP A 92 0.80 30.74 -5.85
CA ASP A 92 1.02 32.17 -6.04
C ASP A 92 0.26 32.63 -7.28
N GLY A 93 -0.99 33.04 -7.09
CA GLY A 93 -1.94 33.26 -8.17
C GLY A 93 -3.38 33.25 -7.68
N THR A 94 -4.31 33.08 -8.62
CA THR A 94 -5.74 33.05 -8.37
C THR A 94 -6.37 31.78 -8.94
N VAL A 95 -7.42 31.31 -8.28
CA VAL A 95 -8.31 30.26 -8.77
C VAL A 95 -9.71 30.86 -8.85
N THR A 96 -10.38 30.64 -9.97
CA THR A 96 -11.77 31.07 -10.17
C THR A 96 -12.62 29.89 -10.65
N VAL A 97 -13.90 29.88 -10.31
CA VAL A 97 -14.89 28.90 -10.78
C VAL A 97 -16.06 29.66 -11.36
N ASP A 98 -16.36 29.43 -12.64
CA ASP A 98 -17.34 30.22 -13.41
C ASP A 98 -17.14 31.75 -13.28
N GLY A 99 -15.88 32.18 -13.20
CA GLY A 99 -15.48 33.57 -13.02
C GLY A 99 -15.60 34.11 -11.58
N MET A 100 -16.13 33.34 -10.63
CA MET A 100 -16.13 33.69 -9.20
C MET A 100 -14.80 33.30 -8.55
N GLU A 101 -14.23 34.18 -7.73
CA GLU A 101 -12.98 33.88 -7.03
C GLU A 101 -13.18 32.77 -5.98
N ALA A 102 -12.37 31.71 -6.08
CA ALA A 102 -12.41 30.60 -5.15
C ALA A 102 -11.70 30.97 -3.84
N LYS A 103 -12.37 30.76 -2.72
CA LYS A 103 -11.81 31.01 -1.39
C LYS A 103 -10.75 29.97 -1.07
N SER A 104 -9.61 30.40 -0.51
CA SER A 104 -8.63 29.46 0.02
C SER A 104 -9.07 28.92 1.38
N TYR A 105 -9.09 27.60 1.50
CA TYR A 105 -9.36 26.87 2.75
C TYR A 105 -8.05 26.42 3.44
N GLY A 106 -6.91 26.96 3.01
CA GLY A 106 -5.60 26.57 3.49
C GLY A 106 -5.13 25.25 2.86
N GLY A 107 -3.85 24.93 3.05
CA GLY A 107 -3.32 23.64 2.61
C GLY A 107 -3.48 23.37 1.11
N GLY A 108 -3.38 24.39 0.25
CA GLY A 108 -3.54 24.22 -1.19
C GLY A 108 -4.98 24.00 -1.69
N ALA A 109 -5.98 24.11 -0.81
CA ALA A 109 -7.39 24.02 -1.18
C ALA A 109 -7.97 25.38 -1.58
N TYR A 110 -8.64 25.43 -2.72
CA TYR A 110 -9.34 26.62 -3.23
C TYR A 110 -10.70 26.20 -3.76
N TYR A 111 -11.79 26.70 -3.17
CA TYR A 111 -13.16 26.32 -3.52
C TYR A 111 -14.09 27.53 -3.64
N ALA A 112 -14.96 27.50 -4.64
CA ALA A 112 -16.16 28.31 -4.71
C ALA A 112 -17.37 27.49 -4.24
N ARG A 113 -18.38 28.19 -3.72
CA ARG A 113 -19.60 27.60 -3.14
C ARG A 113 -20.77 27.84 -4.09
N PHE A 114 -21.64 26.84 -4.19
CA PHE A 114 -22.83 26.87 -5.01
C PHE A 114 -24.00 26.25 -4.24
N ASP A 115 -25.21 26.67 -4.55
CA ASP A 115 -26.42 26.07 -3.99
C ASP A 115 -26.53 24.58 -4.36
N ASN A 116 -27.10 23.76 -3.46
CA ASN A 116 -27.27 22.31 -3.67
C ASN A 116 -27.93 21.99 -5.03
N SER A 117 -28.94 22.78 -5.40
CA SER A 117 -29.69 22.61 -6.65
C SER A 117 -28.87 22.88 -7.91
N ASP A 118 -27.75 23.60 -7.80
CA ASP A 118 -26.85 23.85 -8.93
C ASP A 118 -25.82 22.72 -9.05
N ARG A 119 -26.18 21.72 -9.86
CA ARG A 119 -25.33 20.59 -10.25
C ARG A 119 -24.76 20.71 -11.66
N SER A 120 -24.82 21.91 -12.25
CA SER A 120 -24.33 22.14 -13.61
C SER A 120 -22.80 22.00 -13.67
N PRO A 121 -22.23 21.57 -14.81
CA PRO A 121 -20.79 21.56 -15.00
C PRO A 121 -20.17 22.93 -14.72
N LYS A 122 -18.98 22.94 -14.10
CA LYS A 122 -18.29 24.15 -13.68
C LYS A 122 -16.94 24.27 -14.36
N THR A 123 -16.60 25.48 -14.80
CA THR A 123 -15.28 25.78 -15.35
C THR A 123 -14.37 26.31 -14.24
N VAL A 124 -13.30 25.57 -13.95
CA VAL A 124 -12.24 25.97 -13.02
C VAL A 124 -11.10 26.56 -13.82
N LYS A 125 -10.71 27.80 -13.49
CA LYS A 125 -9.57 28.50 -14.10
C LYS A 125 -8.52 28.82 -13.04
N ILE A 126 -7.26 28.47 -13.34
CA ILE A 126 -6.08 28.72 -12.50
C ILE A 126 -5.18 29.71 -13.26
N VAL A 127 -4.80 30.81 -12.60
CA VAL A 127 -3.89 31.82 -13.14
C VAL A 127 -2.76 32.07 -12.16
N SER A 128 -1.53 31.81 -12.58
CA SER A 128 -0.34 32.09 -11.80
C SER A 128 0.16 33.52 -11.99
N VAL A 129 0.87 34.06 -10.99
CA VAL A 129 1.54 35.37 -11.09
C VAL A 129 2.62 35.45 -12.16
N ASN A 130 3.14 34.31 -12.64
CA ASN A 130 4.10 34.27 -13.75
C ASN A 130 3.43 34.37 -15.14
N GLY A 131 2.09 34.43 -15.20
CA GLY A 131 1.30 34.52 -16.43
C GLY A 131 0.88 33.17 -17.01
N GLU A 132 1.26 32.04 -16.40
CA GLU A 132 0.73 30.73 -16.77
C GLU A 132 -0.75 30.63 -16.37
N GLU A 133 -1.58 30.17 -17.30
CA GLU A 133 -2.99 29.92 -17.04
C GLU A 133 -3.42 28.57 -17.61
N THR A 134 -4.40 27.96 -16.97
CA THR A 134 -5.08 26.77 -17.46
C THR A 134 -6.51 26.76 -16.97
N GLU A 135 -7.38 26.10 -17.72
CA GLU A 135 -8.77 25.89 -17.34
C GLU A 135 -9.22 24.47 -17.66
N PHE A 136 -10.20 23.99 -16.92
CA PHE A 136 -10.85 22.72 -17.17
C PHE A 136 -12.28 22.74 -16.63
N GLU A 137 -13.15 21.98 -17.27
CA GLU A 137 -14.50 21.74 -16.79
C GLU A 137 -14.53 20.55 -15.84
N ILE A 138 -15.43 20.56 -14.86
CA ILE A 138 -15.73 19.43 -13.99
C ILE A 138 -17.25 19.31 -13.80
N GLU A 139 -17.75 18.08 -13.96
CA GLU A 139 -19.17 17.76 -13.81
C GLU A 139 -19.46 17.24 -12.40
N ALA A 140 -20.69 17.44 -11.90
CA ALA A 140 -21.12 16.81 -10.66
C ALA A 140 -21.27 15.30 -10.87
N ALA A 141 -20.92 14.51 -9.85
CA ALA A 141 -21.27 13.09 -9.86
C ALA A 141 -22.80 12.91 -9.77
N PRO A 142 -23.39 11.77 -10.19
CA PRO A 142 -24.81 11.49 -9.99
C PRO A 142 -25.26 11.68 -8.54
N ALA A 143 -26.48 12.17 -8.33
CA ALA A 143 -27.02 12.37 -6.99
C ALA A 143 -27.33 11.03 -6.32
N ILE A 144 -27.14 11.01 -5.01
CA ILE A 144 -27.49 9.90 -4.12
C ILE A 144 -28.13 10.47 -2.85
N SER A 145 -29.03 9.73 -2.23
CA SER A 145 -29.60 10.02 -0.91
C SER A 145 -29.87 8.75 -0.12
N ILE A 146 -29.77 8.84 1.20
CA ILE A 146 -30.07 7.79 2.16
C ILE A 146 -31.55 7.90 2.50
N LYS A 147 -32.33 6.88 2.11
CA LYS A 147 -33.75 6.78 2.44
C LYS A 147 -33.98 6.33 3.87
N SER A 148 -33.27 5.29 4.28
CA SER A 148 -33.38 4.72 5.61
C SER A 148 -32.09 3.99 5.99
N VAL A 149 -31.88 3.86 7.29
CA VAL A 149 -30.79 3.06 7.86
C VAL A 149 -31.42 2.11 8.86
N ASN A 150 -31.18 0.82 8.71
CA ASN A 150 -31.84 -0.25 9.46
C ASN A 150 -33.39 -0.15 9.43
N GLY A 151 -33.95 0.37 8.33
CA GLY A 151 -35.40 0.60 8.16
C GLY A 151 -35.94 1.82 8.92
N GLU A 152 -35.08 2.60 9.58
CA GLU A 152 -35.44 3.80 10.33
C GLU A 152 -35.01 5.07 9.59
N THR A 153 -35.78 6.15 9.74
CA THR A 153 -35.50 7.47 9.15
C THR A 153 -35.23 8.54 10.20
N GLU A 154 -35.56 8.27 11.46
CA GLU A 154 -35.39 9.18 12.60
C GLU A 154 -34.83 8.40 13.79
N MET A 155 -33.95 9.01 14.59
CA MET A 155 -33.31 8.38 15.76
C MET A 155 -32.58 7.05 15.45
N VAL A 156 -32.06 6.93 14.24
CA VAL A 156 -31.37 5.73 13.73
C VAL A 156 -30.33 5.21 14.72
N SER A 157 -30.47 3.97 15.14
CA SER A 157 -29.47 3.27 15.96
C SER A 157 -28.57 2.37 15.11
N VAL A 158 -27.26 2.46 15.33
CA VAL A 158 -26.25 1.60 14.67
C VAL A 158 -25.47 0.86 15.76
N ASP A 159 -25.70 -0.45 15.87
CA ASP A 159 -24.89 -1.32 16.74
C ASP A 159 -23.71 -1.90 15.94
N LEU A 160 -22.50 -1.65 16.42
CA LEU A 160 -21.26 -2.11 15.79
C LEU A 160 -21.08 -3.64 15.79
N SER A 161 -21.93 -4.41 16.50
CA SER A 161 -21.92 -5.88 16.44
C SER A 161 -22.92 -6.48 15.44
N GLU A 162 -23.80 -5.67 14.86
CA GLU A 162 -24.84 -6.14 13.94
C GLU A 162 -24.58 -5.67 12.51
N PRO A 163 -25.12 -6.36 11.49
CA PRO A 163 -25.10 -5.86 10.12
C PRO A 163 -25.83 -4.51 10.01
N LEU A 164 -25.38 -3.66 9.10
CA LEU A 164 -25.98 -2.37 8.81
C LEU A 164 -26.69 -2.43 7.46
N GLU A 165 -28.00 -2.15 7.45
CA GLU A 165 -28.77 -2.02 6.22
C GLU A 165 -28.93 -0.54 5.85
N ILE A 166 -28.67 -0.20 4.59
CA ILE A 166 -28.81 1.16 4.07
C ILE A 166 -29.68 1.09 2.83
N GLU A 167 -30.78 1.84 2.82
CA GLU A 167 -31.60 2.01 1.62
C GLU A 167 -31.27 3.34 0.95
N LEU A 168 -31.08 3.32 -0.36
CA LEU A 168 -30.67 4.48 -1.14
C LEU A 168 -31.75 4.92 -2.15
N GLU A 169 -31.76 6.21 -2.45
CA GLU A 169 -32.20 6.75 -3.73
C GLU A 169 -30.97 7.19 -4.52
N TYR A 170 -30.98 7.01 -5.83
CA TYR A 170 -29.91 7.51 -6.68
C TYR A 170 -30.40 7.75 -8.09
N ASP A 171 -29.74 8.67 -8.78
CA ASP A 171 -29.97 8.93 -10.20
C ASP A 171 -29.61 7.69 -11.03
N PRO A 172 -30.35 7.35 -12.12
CA PRO A 172 -30.06 6.17 -12.95
C PRO A 172 -28.61 6.10 -13.46
N GLU A 173 -27.95 7.24 -13.66
CA GLU A 173 -26.55 7.35 -14.05
C GLU A 173 -25.56 6.84 -12.98
N ALA A 174 -26.02 6.60 -11.75
CA ALA A 174 -25.21 5.99 -10.69
C ALA A 174 -25.16 4.47 -10.78
N GLU A 175 -26.09 3.81 -11.48
CA GLU A 175 -26.17 2.34 -11.54
C GLU A 175 -24.83 1.71 -11.96
N GLY A 176 -24.37 0.70 -11.22
CA GLY A 176 -23.08 0.05 -11.44
C GLY A 176 -21.85 0.84 -10.95
N LYS A 177 -22.02 2.06 -10.43
CA LYS A 177 -20.93 2.83 -9.80
C LYS A 177 -20.74 2.41 -8.34
N ARG A 178 -19.59 2.75 -7.77
CA ARG A 178 -19.24 2.44 -6.37
C ARG A 178 -19.62 3.57 -5.43
N VAL A 179 -20.11 3.18 -4.26
CA VAL A 179 -20.25 4.07 -3.10
C VAL A 179 -19.36 3.63 -1.96
N LEU A 180 -18.95 4.59 -1.15
CA LEU A 180 -18.20 4.39 0.09
C LEU A 180 -19.10 4.70 1.27
N VAL A 181 -19.13 3.81 2.26
CA VAL A 181 -19.88 3.97 3.50
C VAL A 181 -18.91 4.35 4.62
N SER A 182 -19.23 5.43 5.33
CA SER A 182 -18.33 6.09 6.28
C SER A 182 -19.03 6.54 7.56
N MET A 183 -18.32 6.51 8.68
CA MET A 183 -18.78 7.11 9.94
C MET A 183 -17.63 7.85 10.63
N ILE A 184 -17.94 8.69 11.62
CA ILE A 184 -16.92 9.47 12.31
C ILE A 184 -16.13 8.59 13.27
N THR A 185 -14.81 8.61 13.10
CA THR A 185 -13.84 8.05 14.05
C THR A 185 -13.12 9.17 14.79
N SER A 186 -12.46 8.81 15.87
CA SER A 186 -11.56 9.67 16.62
C SER A 186 -10.19 9.02 16.79
N ALA A 187 -9.15 9.83 16.62
CA ALA A 187 -7.76 9.44 16.82
C ALA A 187 -6.97 10.63 17.37
N VAL A 188 -6.35 10.48 18.54
CA VAL A 188 -5.42 11.47 19.12
C VAL A 188 -5.98 12.92 19.08
N GLY A 189 -7.24 13.09 19.48
CA GLY A 189 -7.89 14.41 19.56
C GLY A 189 -8.39 15.00 18.24
N ALA A 190 -8.30 14.27 17.14
CA ALA A 190 -8.93 14.61 15.87
C ALA A 190 -10.09 13.67 15.55
N LYS A 191 -11.10 14.20 14.86
CA LYS A 191 -12.25 13.46 14.34
C LYS A 191 -12.29 13.53 12.83
N GLY A 192 -12.78 12.48 12.17
CA GLY A 192 -12.96 12.46 10.72
C GLY A 192 -13.78 11.27 10.27
N PHE A 193 -14.40 11.38 9.10
CA PHE A 193 -15.08 10.28 8.45
C PHE A 193 -14.07 9.20 8.07
N ALA A 194 -14.28 8.00 8.59
CA ALA A 194 -13.58 6.80 8.18
C ALA A 194 -14.54 5.90 7.40
N ASN A 195 -14.31 5.78 6.11
CA ASN A 195 -14.80 4.70 5.27
C ASN A 195 -14.49 3.34 5.91
N PHE A 196 -15.45 2.43 5.86
CA PHE A 196 -15.32 1.06 6.36
C PHE A 196 -15.91 0.01 5.43
N GLN A 197 -16.64 0.43 4.39
CA GLN A 197 -17.11 -0.45 3.32
C GLN A 197 -17.15 0.30 1.98
N SER A 198 -16.79 -0.39 0.90
CA SER A 198 -17.16 0.00 -0.47
C SER A 198 -18.10 -1.05 -1.06
N VAL A 199 -19.00 -0.65 -1.95
CA VAL A 199 -19.97 -1.54 -2.60
C VAL A 199 -20.41 -0.94 -3.94
N ILE A 200 -20.78 -1.77 -4.91
CA ILE A 200 -21.56 -1.34 -6.07
C ILE A 200 -22.91 -0.81 -5.58
N ILE A 201 -23.30 0.37 -6.04
CA ILE A 201 -24.54 1.00 -5.58
C ILE A 201 -25.75 0.12 -5.93
N ASN A 202 -26.68 0.04 -4.98
CA ASN A 202 -27.96 -0.65 -5.15
C ASN A 202 -28.98 0.02 -4.22
N ASN A 203 -30.27 -0.19 -4.47
CA ASN A 203 -31.36 0.36 -3.66
C ASN A 203 -31.27 -0.09 -2.20
N LYS A 204 -30.70 -1.27 -1.93
CA LYS A 204 -30.43 -1.77 -0.59
C LYS A 204 -29.00 -2.31 -0.51
N ILE A 205 -28.24 -1.79 0.43
CA ILE A 205 -26.89 -2.22 0.76
C ILE A 205 -26.92 -2.88 2.14
N THR A 206 -26.27 -4.03 2.27
CA THR A 206 -26.06 -4.69 3.55
C THR A 206 -24.57 -4.74 3.85
N VAL A 207 -24.13 -3.98 4.86
CA VAL A 207 -22.75 -3.95 5.34
C VAL A 207 -22.61 -4.95 6.49
N PRO A 208 -21.67 -5.91 6.42
CA PRO A 208 -21.48 -6.88 7.49
C PRO A 208 -20.90 -6.21 8.75
N ALA A 209 -21.24 -6.72 9.94
CA ALA A 209 -20.74 -6.21 11.21
C ALA A 209 -19.19 -6.19 11.25
N GLU A 210 -18.55 -7.15 10.59
CA GLU A 210 -17.10 -7.24 10.50
C GLU A 210 -16.46 -6.03 9.83
N ALA A 211 -17.16 -5.31 8.94
CA ALA A 211 -16.64 -4.11 8.28
C ALA A 211 -16.25 -3.01 9.28
N PHE A 212 -16.95 -2.91 10.42
CA PHE A 212 -16.62 -1.93 11.47
C PHE A 212 -15.24 -2.14 12.12
N ARG A 213 -14.60 -3.31 11.91
CA ARG A 213 -13.23 -3.62 12.35
C ARG A 213 -12.16 -3.12 11.39
N HIS A 214 -12.53 -2.76 10.15
CA HIS A 214 -11.62 -2.54 9.01
C HIS A 214 -11.82 -1.17 8.38
N LYS A 215 -11.54 -0.13 9.16
CA LYS A 215 -11.68 1.27 8.74
C LYS A 215 -10.48 1.66 7.88
N HIS A 216 -10.64 2.67 7.02
CA HIS A 216 -9.48 3.23 6.32
C HIS A 216 -8.59 4.08 7.25
N ILE A 217 -9.19 4.81 8.20
CA ILE A 217 -8.44 5.53 9.23
C ILE A 217 -8.15 4.58 10.37
N THR A 218 -6.93 4.06 10.43
CA THR A 218 -6.48 3.20 11.53
C THR A 218 -5.09 3.58 12.00
N GLY A 219 -4.79 3.28 13.26
CA GLY A 219 -3.46 3.45 13.84
C GLY A 219 -3.02 2.17 14.53
N GLY A 220 -1.96 1.53 14.02
CA GLY A 220 -1.46 0.27 14.56
C GLY A 220 -0.35 0.47 15.58
N GLY A 221 -0.49 -0.14 16.76
CA GLY A 221 0.63 -0.36 17.68
C GLY A 221 1.40 -1.66 17.37
N PRO A 222 2.40 -2.04 18.20
CA PRO A 222 3.13 -3.30 18.04
C PRO A 222 2.28 -4.58 18.10
N THR A 223 1.03 -4.47 18.59
CA THR A 223 0.07 -5.57 18.71
C THR A 223 -0.87 -5.69 17.51
N GLY A 224 -0.81 -4.76 16.55
CA GLY A 224 -1.73 -4.69 15.41
C GLY A 224 -3.14 -4.21 15.73
N LYS A 225 -3.45 -3.97 17.01
CA LYS A 225 -4.72 -3.38 17.44
C LYS A 225 -4.83 -1.95 16.93
N ASP A 226 -6.00 -1.63 16.38
CA ASP A 226 -6.34 -0.28 15.96
C ASP A 226 -6.59 0.60 17.18
N VAL A 227 -5.87 1.73 17.27
CA VAL A 227 -6.03 2.72 18.34
C VAL A 227 -7.09 3.77 18.02
N THR A 228 -7.63 3.80 16.81
CA THR A 228 -8.75 4.68 16.46
C THR A 228 -10.05 4.10 16.98
N LYS A 229 -10.99 4.96 17.38
CA LYS A 229 -12.29 4.55 17.91
C LYS A 229 -13.42 5.18 17.13
N TRP A 230 -14.49 4.43 16.91
CA TRP A 230 -15.76 5.02 16.50
C TRP A 230 -16.22 6.02 17.56
N VAL A 231 -16.77 7.15 17.15
CA VAL A 231 -17.42 8.08 18.09
C VAL A 231 -18.77 7.45 18.48
N THR A 232 -18.90 7.03 19.73
CA THR A 232 -20.16 6.44 20.25
C THR A 232 -21.14 7.54 20.67
N GLY A 233 -22.43 7.19 20.71
CA GLY A 233 -23.50 8.17 20.85
C GLY A 233 -23.75 8.89 19.52
N VAL A 234 -23.89 10.22 19.56
CA VAL A 234 -24.15 11.03 18.35
C VAL A 234 -22.97 10.94 17.38
N ASN A 235 -23.25 10.41 16.19
CA ASN A 235 -22.35 10.26 15.05
C ASN A 235 -23.11 10.60 13.76
N HIS A 236 -22.44 10.54 12.62
CA HIS A 236 -23.04 10.70 11.30
C HIS A 236 -22.60 9.55 10.40
N LEU A 237 -23.56 8.92 9.75
CA LEU A 237 -23.33 7.98 8.66
C LEU A 237 -23.31 8.75 7.35
N GLN A 238 -22.28 8.56 6.54
CA GLN A 238 -22.15 9.15 5.22
C GLN A 238 -22.03 8.07 4.16
N VAL A 239 -22.78 8.23 3.07
CA VAL A 239 -22.58 7.49 1.82
C VAL A 239 -22.04 8.46 0.79
N ALA A 240 -20.99 8.06 0.09
CA ALA A 240 -20.32 8.90 -0.90
C ALA A 240 -20.15 8.13 -2.22
N LEU A 241 -20.71 8.64 -3.31
CA LEU A 241 -20.34 8.23 -4.66
C LEU A 241 -19.15 9.07 -5.11
N ILE A 242 -18.08 8.43 -5.59
CA ILE A 242 -16.85 9.12 -6.03
C ILE A 242 -16.49 8.66 -7.44
N GLU A 243 -16.30 9.62 -8.33
CA GLU A 243 -15.84 9.40 -9.68
C GLU A 243 -14.48 10.06 -9.91
N TYR A 244 -13.62 9.34 -10.62
CA TYR A 244 -12.30 9.80 -10.97
C TYR A 244 -12.16 9.86 -12.49
N ASP A 245 -11.93 11.05 -13.02
CA ASP A 245 -11.57 11.24 -14.41
C ASP A 245 -10.09 11.66 -14.52
N ARG A 246 -9.35 10.87 -15.27
CA ARG A 246 -7.91 11.07 -15.53
C ARG A 246 -7.64 11.39 -17.00
N SER A 247 -8.70 11.56 -17.79
CA SER A 247 -8.61 12.01 -19.17
C SER A 247 -8.20 13.49 -19.18
N GLY A 248 -7.01 13.77 -19.71
CA GLY A 248 -6.40 15.11 -19.65
C GLY A 248 -5.09 15.21 -18.88
N SER A 249 -4.39 14.11 -18.65
CA SER A 249 -3.02 14.13 -18.11
C SER A 249 -2.12 15.12 -18.87
N GLY A 250 -1.49 16.06 -18.15
CA GLY A 250 -0.41 16.91 -18.67
C GLY A 250 -0.74 18.35 -19.08
N GLN A 251 -1.87 18.93 -18.67
CA GLN A 251 -2.06 20.40 -18.78
C GLN A 251 -1.51 21.09 -17.54
N PRO A 252 -0.70 22.14 -17.67
CA PRO A 252 0.78 22.15 -17.51
C PRO A 252 1.36 21.47 -16.25
N PHE A 253 0.56 20.72 -15.51
CA PHE A 253 0.87 19.97 -14.31
C PHE A 253 1.55 18.64 -14.62
N PRO A 254 2.50 18.18 -13.78
CA PRO A 254 3.03 16.83 -13.82
C PRO A 254 1.96 15.77 -13.51
N TYR A 255 0.90 16.13 -12.78
CA TYR A 255 -0.24 15.25 -12.49
C TYR A 255 -1.54 16.05 -12.44
N PHE A 256 -2.58 15.48 -13.04
CA PHE A 256 -3.94 16.02 -13.01
C PHE A 256 -4.98 14.90 -12.95
N LYS A 257 -5.97 15.06 -12.07
CA LYS A 257 -7.23 14.31 -12.10
C LYS A 257 -8.40 15.22 -11.76
N ARG A 258 -9.59 14.87 -12.25
CA ARG A 258 -10.87 15.39 -11.77
C ARG A 258 -11.48 14.36 -10.84
N GLU A 259 -12.06 14.87 -9.77
CA GLU A 259 -12.72 14.08 -8.76
C GLU A 259 -14.09 14.70 -8.44
N SER A 260 -15.13 13.94 -8.74
CA SER A 260 -16.51 14.35 -8.51
C SER A 260 -17.10 13.46 -7.42
N ARG A 261 -17.69 14.09 -6.41
CA ARG A 261 -18.24 13.42 -5.22
C ARG A 261 -19.67 13.85 -5.02
N SER A 262 -20.57 12.88 -4.80
CA SER A 262 -21.90 13.16 -4.28
C SER A 262 -22.04 12.50 -2.93
N PHE A 263 -22.34 13.30 -1.90
CA PHE A 263 -22.51 12.83 -0.54
C PHE A 263 -23.98 12.79 -0.16
N ASP A 264 -24.30 11.90 0.77
CA ASP A 264 -25.42 12.14 1.68
C ASP A 264 -25.05 11.69 3.09
N THR A 265 -25.51 12.44 4.09
CA THR A 265 -25.08 12.28 5.48
C THR A 265 -26.27 12.37 6.41
N VAL A 266 -26.47 11.36 7.26
CA VAL A 266 -27.56 11.29 8.23
C VAL A 266 -27.03 11.13 9.65
N PRO A 267 -27.65 11.77 10.66
CA PRO A 267 -27.27 11.57 12.06
C PRO A 267 -27.66 10.17 12.52
N VAL A 268 -26.77 9.52 13.26
CA VAL A 268 -27.00 8.19 13.83
C VAL A 268 -26.53 8.13 15.28
N ASN A 269 -27.12 7.24 16.07
CA ASN A 269 -26.67 6.93 17.41
C ASN A 269 -25.90 5.59 17.41
N VAL A 270 -24.58 5.66 17.60
CA VAL A 270 -23.69 4.48 17.55
C VAL A 270 -23.55 3.85 18.91
N THR A 271 -23.82 2.54 18.98
CA THR A 271 -23.69 1.69 20.17
C THR A 271 -22.80 0.48 19.90
N GLY A 272 -22.51 -0.30 20.95
CA GLY A 272 -21.64 -1.47 20.85
C GLY A 272 -20.15 -1.11 20.84
N GLU A 273 -19.32 -2.15 20.88
CA GLU A 273 -17.87 -2.04 20.74
C GLU A 273 -17.38 -3.11 19.77
N THR A 274 -16.33 -2.78 19.02
CA THR A 274 -15.68 -3.72 18.10
C THR A 274 -14.17 -3.54 18.20
N GLU A 275 -13.43 -4.65 18.27
CA GLU A 275 -11.96 -4.62 18.28
C GLU A 275 -11.46 -4.51 16.83
N GLY A 276 -11.05 -3.30 16.44
CA GLY A 276 -10.42 -3.07 15.14
C GLY A 276 -8.98 -3.59 15.07
N ARG A 277 -8.55 -3.91 13.86
CA ARG A 277 -7.15 -4.26 13.53
C ARG A 277 -6.63 -3.30 12.47
N SER A 278 -5.40 -2.84 12.63
CA SER A 278 -4.68 -2.14 11.56
C SER A 278 -3.91 -3.12 10.69
N TRP A 279 -3.48 -4.24 11.26
CA TRP A 279 -2.83 -5.35 10.58
C TRP A 279 -2.97 -6.65 11.36
N VAL A 280 -2.79 -7.77 10.67
CA VAL A 280 -2.69 -9.13 11.23
C VAL A 280 -1.32 -9.72 10.88
N GLN A 281 -0.78 -10.60 11.74
CA GLN A 281 0.54 -11.18 11.59
C GLN A 281 0.55 -12.63 12.07
N VAL A 282 1.21 -13.48 11.31
CA VAL A 282 1.56 -14.85 11.70
C VAL A 282 3.06 -14.99 11.81
N LYS A 283 3.51 -15.81 12.75
CA LYS A 283 4.92 -16.22 12.92
C LYS A 283 4.95 -17.70 13.21
N GLY A 284 5.91 -18.40 12.61
CA GLY A 284 6.12 -19.79 12.91
C GLY A 284 7.52 -20.27 12.62
N GLU A 285 7.73 -21.52 12.97
CA GLU A 285 8.95 -22.25 12.69
C GLU A 285 8.59 -23.56 11.99
N SER A 286 9.38 -23.94 10.99
CA SER A 286 9.30 -25.27 10.37
C SER A 286 10.59 -26.03 10.57
N LYS A 287 10.47 -27.27 11.04
CA LYS A 287 11.60 -28.20 11.17
C LYS A 287 11.75 -28.98 9.87
N GLU A 288 12.82 -28.69 9.15
CA GLU A 288 13.20 -29.39 7.93
C GLU A 288 14.44 -30.25 8.19
N ASN A 289 14.79 -31.10 7.22
CA ASN A 289 16.01 -31.91 7.29
C ASN A 289 17.29 -31.06 7.39
N SER A 290 17.26 -29.84 6.84
CA SER A 290 18.35 -28.86 6.88
C SER A 290 18.42 -28.06 8.19
N GLY A 291 17.38 -28.13 9.03
CA GLY A 291 17.28 -27.48 10.33
C GLY A 291 15.98 -26.66 10.47
N THR A 292 15.97 -25.72 11.40
CA THR A 292 14.77 -24.92 11.69
C THR A 292 14.75 -23.64 10.86
N PHE A 293 13.70 -23.48 10.05
CA PHE A 293 13.36 -22.22 9.38
C PHE A 293 12.40 -21.43 10.26
N SER A 294 12.53 -20.12 10.25
CA SER A 294 11.53 -19.19 10.78
C SER A 294 10.86 -18.45 9.64
N TYR A 295 9.58 -18.16 9.81
CA TYR A 295 8.84 -17.32 8.88
C TYR A 295 7.96 -16.32 9.61
N THR A 296 7.64 -15.23 8.93
CA THR A 296 6.67 -14.24 9.37
C THR A 296 5.88 -13.78 8.15
N ALA A 297 4.57 -13.62 8.29
CA ALA A 297 3.73 -12.99 7.27
C ALA A 297 2.79 -11.97 7.92
N ASN A 298 2.50 -10.89 7.21
CA ASN A 298 1.70 -9.76 7.69
C ASN A 298 0.71 -9.35 6.61
N SER A 299 -0.47 -8.90 7.01
CA SER A 299 -1.46 -8.25 6.15
C SER A 299 -1.94 -6.96 6.80
N SER A 300 -2.16 -5.90 6.02
CA SER A 300 -2.95 -4.76 6.47
C SER A 300 -4.41 -5.18 6.72
N ASN A 301 -5.21 -4.30 7.32
CA ASN A 301 -6.65 -4.55 7.51
C ASN A 301 -7.43 -4.74 6.21
N ALA A 302 -8.68 -5.20 6.30
CA ALA A 302 -9.46 -5.54 5.11
C ALA A 302 -9.76 -4.33 4.20
N TRP A 303 -9.71 -3.08 4.68
CA TRP A 303 -9.85 -1.91 3.80
C TRP A 303 -8.72 -1.87 2.76
N TYR A 304 -7.50 -2.18 3.19
CA TYR A 304 -6.30 -2.08 2.36
C TYR A 304 -5.87 -3.39 1.72
N ALA A 305 -6.23 -4.54 2.31
CA ALA A 305 -5.72 -5.85 1.93
C ALA A 305 -6.84 -6.83 1.58
N ARG A 306 -6.80 -7.31 0.33
CA ARG A 306 -7.66 -8.39 -0.14
C ARG A 306 -7.05 -9.76 0.22
N PRO A 307 -7.82 -10.68 0.82
CA PRO A 307 -7.34 -12.05 1.04
C PRO A 307 -7.08 -12.76 -0.29
N LEU A 308 -6.00 -13.55 -0.36
CA LEU A 308 -5.67 -14.29 -1.59
C LEU A 308 -6.73 -15.31 -1.99
N GLY A 309 -7.38 -15.95 -1.02
CA GLY A 309 -8.45 -16.93 -1.26
C GLY A 309 -9.81 -16.31 -1.62
N THR A 310 -9.82 -15.11 -2.23
CA THR A 310 -11.02 -14.48 -2.80
C THR A 310 -10.85 -14.39 -4.31
N ASP A 311 -11.86 -13.87 -5.03
CA ASP A 311 -11.91 -13.82 -6.51
C ASP A 311 -10.86 -12.88 -7.16
N ILE A 312 -9.57 -13.11 -6.89
CA ILE A 312 -8.46 -12.44 -7.55
C ILE A 312 -8.35 -13.08 -8.92
N ASN A 313 -8.81 -12.35 -9.93
CA ASN A 313 -8.89 -12.87 -11.28
C ASN A 313 -7.55 -12.75 -11.99
N ARG A 314 -6.79 -11.67 -11.75
CA ARG A 314 -5.57 -11.35 -12.51
C ARG A 314 -4.43 -10.89 -11.61
N ILE A 315 -3.39 -11.71 -11.48
CA ILE A 315 -2.18 -11.41 -10.72
C ILE A 315 -0.93 -11.56 -11.59
N GLY A 316 0.13 -10.79 -11.36
CA GLY A 316 1.39 -10.93 -12.09
C GLY A 316 2.58 -11.07 -11.16
N ILE A 317 3.64 -11.74 -11.60
CA ILE A 317 4.91 -11.79 -10.86
C ILE A 317 5.81 -10.71 -11.46
N SER A 318 5.85 -9.55 -10.80
CA SER A 318 6.43 -8.32 -11.33
C SER A 318 7.89 -8.10 -10.90
N SER A 319 8.39 -8.87 -9.94
CA SER A 319 9.79 -8.84 -9.52
C SER A 319 10.16 -10.19 -8.90
N LEU A 320 11.12 -10.90 -9.50
CA LEU A 320 11.73 -12.08 -8.91
C LEU A 320 13.25 -11.95 -9.00
N SER A 321 13.93 -11.92 -7.87
CA SER A 321 15.38 -11.71 -7.85
C SER A 321 16.11 -12.55 -6.81
N VAL A 322 17.37 -12.83 -7.12
CA VAL A 322 18.33 -13.43 -6.21
C VAL A 322 19.51 -12.50 -6.04
N SER A 323 19.93 -12.29 -4.80
CA SER A 323 21.21 -11.63 -4.51
C SER A 323 21.94 -12.36 -3.40
N GLY A 324 23.24 -12.13 -3.24
CA GLY A 324 23.93 -12.71 -2.11
C GLY A 324 25.41 -12.39 -2.02
N THR A 325 25.90 -12.40 -0.79
CA THR A 325 27.34 -12.33 -0.51
C THR A 325 27.91 -13.75 -0.49
N LEU A 326 28.78 -14.04 -1.45
CA LEU A 326 29.36 -15.36 -1.73
C LEU A 326 30.72 -15.59 -1.04
N TYR A 327 31.27 -14.55 -0.40
CA TYR A 327 32.53 -14.60 0.35
C TYR A 327 32.36 -14.15 1.81
N LYS A 328 32.98 -14.87 2.74
CA LYS A 328 33.05 -14.47 4.15
C LYS A 328 34.42 -14.81 4.73
N LYS A 329 35.00 -13.84 5.43
CA LYS A 329 36.26 -13.99 6.19
C LYS A 329 36.00 -13.79 7.68
N GLU A 330 36.36 -14.78 8.48
CA GLU A 330 36.34 -14.71 9.95
C GLU A 330 37.76 -14.70 10.48
N VAL A 331 38.01 -13.89 11.51
CA VAL A 331 39.31 -13.75 12.15
C VAL A 331 39.12 -13.97 13.65
N GLU A 332 39.74 -15.03 14.15
CA GLU A 332 39.79 -15.35 15.57
C GLU A 332 41.21 -15.15 16.09
N THR A 333 41.36 -14.57 17.28
CA THR A 333 42.65 -14.40 17.94
C THR A 333 42.63 -15.14 19.26
N SER A 334 43.59 -16.04 19.47
CA SER A 334 43.83 -16.68 20.76
C SER A 334 45.18 -16.23 21.32
N GLU A 335 45.23 -16.02 22.63
CA GLU A 335 46.43 -15.57 23.33
C GLU A 335 46.84 -16.63 24.35
N ARG A 336 48.12 -16.97 24.37
CA ARG A 336 48.69 -17.91 25.33
C ARG A 336 49.96 -17.33 25.94
N ASP A 337 49.92 -17.07 27.23
CA ASP A 337 51.10 -16.64 27.97
C ASP A 337 52.02 -17.82 28.27
N ASN A 338 53.28 -17.71 27.85
CA ASN A 338 54.31 -18.68 28.18
C ASN A 338 55.13 -18.19 29.39
N TYR A 339 54.71 -18.62 30.59
CA TYR A 339 55.33 -18.26 31.86
C TYR A 339 56.81 -18.67 32.02
N LEU A 340 57.33 -19.59 31.18
CA LEU A 340 58.73 -20.02 31.20
C LEU A 340 59.66 -19.11 30.38
N THR A 341 59.11 -18.37 29.41
CA THR A 341 59.91 -17.51 28.50
C THR A 341 59.54 -16.03 28.60
N GLY A 342 58.41 -15.70 29.23
CA GLY A 342 57.92 -14.33 29.39
C GLY A 342 57.25 -13.75 28.13
N TYR A 343 57.07 -14.55 27.07
CA TYR A 343 56.39 -14.12 25.85
C TYR A 343 54.91 -14.48 25.86
N THR A 344 54.07 -13.59 25.33
CA THR A 344 52.68 -13.87 24.96
C THR A 344 52.65 -14.33 23.50
N GLU A 345 52.17 -15.54 23.27
CA GLU A 345 51.94 -16.08 21.94
C GLU A 345 50.52 -15.70 21.50
N ILE A 346 50.42 -14.86 20.47
CA ILE A 346 49.15 -14.47 19.86
C ILE A 346 48.99 -15.28 18.56
N THR A 347 48.01 -16.16 18.51
CA THR A 347 47.64 -16.92 17.31
C THR A 347 46.42 -16.29 16.66
N THR A 348 46.56 -15.83 15.43
CA THR A 348 45.44 -15.33 14.62
C THR A 348 45.04 -16.39 13.59
N THR A 349 43.85 -16.97 13.76
CA THR A 349 43.24 -17.90 12.81
C THR A 349 42.33 -17.14 11.87
N THR A 350 42.59 -17.23 10.56
CA THR A 350 41.72 -16.69 9.52
C THR A 350 40.99 -17.83 8.83
N THR A 351 39.66 -17.86 8.94
CA THR A 351 38.80 -18.82 8.25
C THR A 351 38.10 -18.13 7.10
N THR A 352 38.10 -18.75 5.92
CA THR A 352 37.47 -18.20 4.71
C THR A 352 36.44 -19.18 4.19
N PHE A 353 35.23 -18.68 3.93
CA PHE A 353 34.15 -19.41 3.27
C PHE A 353 33.86 -18.73 1.94
N GLN A 354 33.89 -19.50 0.86
CA GLN A 354 33.77 -19.00 -0.51
C GLN A 354 32.85 -19.95 -1.29
N PHE A 355 31.72 -19.45 -1.76
CA PHE A 355 30.87 -20.20 -2.68
C PHE A 355 31.52 -20.21 -4.07
N PRO A 356 31.45 -21.32 -4.83
CA PRO A 356 31.99 -21.35 -6.19
C PRO A 356 31.36 -20.29 -7.09
N GLU A 357 32.17 -19.68 -7.95
CA GLU A 357 31.66 -18.83 -9.02
C GLU A 357 30.97 -19.71 -10.07
N LEU A 358 29.68 -19.48 -10.29
CA LEU A 358 28.86 -20.23 -11.23
C LEU A 358 28.50 -19.34 -12.43
N ASP A 359 28.31 -19.94 -13.58
CA ASP A 359 27.79 -19.23 -14.75
C ASP A 359 26.35 -18.73 -14.51
N ASP A 360 25.97 -17.66 -15.21
CA ASP A 360 24.63 -17.06 -15.12
C ASP A 360 23.50 -18.08 -15.37
N GLU A 361 23.75 -19.12 -16.17
CA GLU A 361 22.77 -20.15 -16.51
C GLU A 361 22.23 -20.88 -15.26
N TYR A 362 23.06 -21.14 -14.25
CA TYR A 362 22.61 -21.78 -13.00
C TYR A 362 21.62 -20.89 -12.24
N TRP A 363 21.94 -19.60 -12.11
CA TRP A 363 21.10 -18.64 -11.41
C TRP A 363 19.81 -18.35 -12.17
N ASN A 364 19.88 -18.26 -13.49
CA ASN A 364 18.70 -18.10 -14.35
C ASN A 364 17.77 -19.32 -14.24
N GLN A 365 18.32 -20.54 -14.31
CA GLN A 365 17.52 -21.77 -14.13
C GLN A 365 16.87 -21.83 -12.74
N PHE A 366 17.60 -21.43 -11.69
CA PHE A 366 17.05 -21.36 -10.34
C PHE A 366 15.86 -20.39 -10.24
N LEU A 367 15.98 -19.19 -10.84
CA LEU A 367 14.90 -18.20 -10.87
C LEU A 367 13.70 -18.68 -11.71
N GLU A 368 13.91 -19.28 -12.87
CA GLU A 368 12.84 -19.87 -13.70
C GLU A 368 12.10 -21.00 -12.97
N ASN A 369 12.82 -21.82 -12.20
CA ASN A 369 12.22 -22.88 -11.39
C ASN A 369 11.34 -22.30 -10.27
N ILE A 370 11.74 -21.20 -9.62
CA ILE A 370 10.92 -20.52 -8.62
C ILE A 370 9.71 -19.84 -9.27
N TYR A 371 9.91 -19.18 -10.42
CA TYR A 371 8.84 -18.56 -11.18
C TYR A 371 7.76 -19.59 -11.55
N THR A 372 8.18 -20.77 -12.01
CA THR A 372 7.29 -21.88 -12.33
C THR A 372 6.47 -22.31 -11.11
N ASP A 373 7.12 -22.56 -9.96
CA ASP A 373 6.42 -22.97 -8.74
C ASP A 373 5.47 -21.88 -8.21
N LEU A 374 5.83 -20.61 -8.33
CA LEU A 374 4.97 -19.47 -7.96
C LEU A 374 3.75 -19.38 -8.90
N ASN A 375 3.95 -19.54 -10.19
CA ASN A 375 2.88 -19.54 -11.18
C ASN A 375 1.91 -20.70 -10.92
N GLU A 376 2.42 -21.90 -10.65
CA GLU A 376 1.62 -23.05 -10.27
C GLU A 376 0.88 -22.83 -8.95
N MET A 377 1.50 -22.23 -7.94
CA MET A 377 0.84 -21.87 -6.69
C MET A 377 -0.34 -20.92 -6.93
N LEU A 378 -0.12 -19.82 -7.66
CA LEU A 378 -1.16 -18.83 -7.94
C LEU A 378 -2.31 -19.41 -8.77
N THR A 379 -1.99 -20.27 -9.75
CA THR A 379 -3.00 -20.88 -10.63
C THR A 379 -3.78 -22.00 -9.93
N ASN A 380 -3.09 -22.92 -9.24
CA ASN A 380 -3.69 -24.14 -8.72
C ASN A 380 -4.27 -23.97 -7.30
N ASP A 381 -3.62 -23.16 -6.45
CA ASP A 381 -4.03 -23.01 -5.05
C ASP A 381 -4.98 -21.82 -4.86
N TYR A 382 -4.94 -20.83 -5.77
CA TYR A 382 -5.73 -19.59 -5.69
C TYR A 382 -6.59 -19.28 -6.92
N GLU A 383 -6.60 -20.17 -7.93
CA GLU A 383 -7.43 -20.05 -9.14
C GLU A 383 -7.24 -18.73 -9.93
N ALA A 384 -6.11 -18.06 -9.74
CA ALA A 384 -5.83 -16.77 -10.36
C ALA A 384 -5.27 -16.93 -11.78
N SER A 385 -5.67 -16.07 -12.71
CA SER A 385 -4.97 -15.95 -14.00
C SER A 385 -3.67 -15.19 -13.79
N VAL A 386 -2.54 -15.85 -14.08
CA VAL A 386 -1.23 -15.20 -13.99
C VAL A 386 -0.94 -14.43 -15.28
N VAL A 387 -0.64 -13.13 -15.16
CA VAL A 387 -0.17 -12.29 -16.26
C VAL A 387 1.29 -12.63 -16.54
N ASP A 388 1.58 -12.88 -17.81
CA ASP A 388 2.90 -13.27 -18.26
C ASP A 388 3.94 -12.18 -17.96
N VAL A 389 5.11 -12.60 -17.48
CA VAL A 389 6.16 -11.67 -17.04
C VAL A 389 6.69 -10.82 -18.19
N ASP A 390 6.75 -11.35 -19.42
CA ASP A 390 7.24 -10.62 -20.59
C ASP A 390 6.23 -9.53 -21.03
N GLN A 391 4.93 -9.74 -20.77
CA GLN A 391 3.92 -8.70 -20.94
C GLN A 391 4.08 -7.57 -19.92
N ILE A 392 4.48 -7.90 -18.69
CA ILE A 392 4.71 -6.92 -17.63
C ILE A 392 5.97 -6.09 -17.93
N THR A 393 7.08 -6.75 -18.23
CA THR A 393 8.36 -6.08 -18.49
C THR A 393 8.36 -5.30 -19.80
N GLY A 394 7.55 -5.71 -20.78
CA GLY A 394 7.35 -5.00 -22.04
C GLY A 394 6.47 -3.75 -21.93
N ASN A 395 5.84 -3.48 -20.79
CA ASN A 395 5.01 -2.29 -20.58
C ASN A 395 5.86 -1.04 -20.37
N ALA A 396 5.56 0.07 -21.06
CA ALA A 396 6.34 1.31 -20.96
C ALA A 396 6.35 1.91 -19.53
N ILE A 397 5.33 1.67 -18.72
CA ILE A 397 5.30 2.12 -17.31
C ILE A 397 6.33 1.36 -16.47
N TYR A 398 6.61 0.10 -16.83
CA TYR A 398 7.57 -0.74 -16.14
C TYR A 398 8.99 -0.15 -16.18
N ASP A 399 9.27 0.72 -17.16
CA ASP A 399 10.56 1.39 -17.23
C ASP A 399 10.87 2.30 -16.06
N GLY A 400 9.85 2.79 -15.36
CA GLY A 400 9.98 3.63 -14.17
C GLY A 400 10.44 2.90 -12.91
N PHE A 401 10.56 1.57 -12.92
CA PHE A 401 11.07 0.80 -11.78
C PHE A 401 12.60 0.73 -11.72
N TYR A 402 13.12 0.33 -10.56
CA TYR A 402 14.55 0.34 -10.29
C TYR A 402 15.29 -0.74 -11.06
N THR A 403 16.12 -0.32 -12.02
CA THR A 403 17.03 -1.24 -12.70
C THR A 403 18.00 -1.85 -11.69
N PRO A 404 18.03 -3.18 -11.56
CA PRO A 404 19.00 -3.87 -10.72
C PRO A 404 20.41 -3.73 -11.31
N GLU A 405 21.42 -3.68 -10.45
CA GLU A 405 22.81 -3.83 -10.88
C GLU A 405 23.12 -5.32 -10.95
N ASP A 406 22.84 -5.94 -12.09
CA ASP A 406 23.20 -7.34 -12.34
C ASP A 406 24.72 -7.52 -12.16
N GLN A 407 25.10 -8.43 -11.26
CA GLN A 407 26.48 -8.70 -10.90
C GLN A 407 26.64 -10.19 -10.66
N ASN A 408 27.61 -10.82 -11.30
CA ASN A 408 28.02 -12.18 -10.98
C ASN A 408 29.53 -12.20 -10.86
N THR A 409 30.00 -12.31 -9.62
CA THR A 409 31.41 -12.29 -9.27
C THR A 409 31.67 -13.33 -8.20
N LYS A 410 32.94 -13.65 -7.97
CA LYS A 410 33.36 -14.50 -6.84
C LYS A 410 32.79 -14.06 -5.50
N GLU A 411 32.66 -12.76 -5.23
CA GLU A 411 32.26 -12.28 -3.89
C GLU A 411 30.76 -11.98 -3.77
N TYR A 412 30.08 -11.78 -4.90
CA TYR A 412 28.72 -11.26 -4.92
C TYR A 412 27.95 -11.69 -6.15
N ILE A 413 26.67 -12.03 -5.94
CA ILE A 413 25.68 -12.29 -6.98
C ILE A 413 24.48 -11.33 -6.83
N ALA A 414 23.97 -10.84 -7.94
CA ALA A 414 22.68 -10.17 -8.10
C ALA A 414 22.16 -10.48 -9.50
N LYS A 415 21.02 -11.16 -9.58
CA LYS A 415 20.35 -11.54 -10.82
C LYS A 415 18.85 -11.42 -10.66
N ASN A 416 18.17 -11.14 -11.75
CA ASN A 416 16.72 -11.01 -11.82
C ASN A 416 16.17 -12.00 -12.83
N LEU A 417 14.93 -12.41 -12.65
CA LEU A 417 14.24 -13.25 -13.62
C LEU A 417 14.06 -12.42 -14.89
N ARG A 418 14.69 -12.83 -16.00
CA ARG A 418 14.57 -12.15 -17.31
C ARG A 418 14.83 -10.65 -17.17
N ASP A 419 13.93 -9.81 -17.67
CA ASP A 419 14.02 -8.35 -17.62
C ASP A 419 13.30 -7.72 -16.42
N THR A 420 13.00 -8.52 -15.38
CA THR A 420 12.32 -7.97 -14.20
C THR A 420 13.21 -6.97 -13.45
N LYS A 421 12.58 -5.92 -12.94
CA LYS A 421 13.17 -4.83 -12.17
C LYS A 421 12.75 -4.94 -10.71
N ARG A 422 13.47 -4.22 -9.86
CA ARG A 422 13.14 -4.10 -8.45
C ARG A 422 12.03 -3.07 -8.25
N LEU A 423 10.96 -3.44 -7.55
CA LEU A 423 9.85 -2.52 -7.25
C LEU A 423 9.94 -1.84 -5.88
N ILE A 424 10.94 -2.19 -5.07
CA ILE A 424 11.11 -1.65 -3.72
C ILE A 424 12.40 -0.85 -3.65
N PRO A 425 12.38 0.43 -3.23
CA PRO A 425 13.60 1.20 -2.99
C PRO A 425 14.43 0.57 -1.84
N THR A 426 15.73 0.45 -2.01
CA THR A 426 16.67 -0.13 -1.02
C THR A 426 17.73 0.88 -0.61
N LYS A 427 17.96 1.92 -1.42
CA LYS A 427 18.87 3.03 -1.11
C LYS A 427 18.07 4.18 -0.50
N LEU A 428 18.64 4.89 0.48
CA LEU A 428 17.96 6.03 1.14
C LEU A 428 17.52 7.12 0.15
N GLY A 429 18.31 7.38 -0.90
CA GLY A 429 17.95 8.33 -1.95
C GLY A 429 16.72 7.90 -2.74
N GLU A 430 16.58 6.60 -3.04
CA GLU A 430 15.41 6.01 -3.70
C GLU A 430 14.17 6.13 -2.79
N ILE A 431 14.32 5.82 -1.50
CA ILE A 431 13.22 5.95 -0.51
C ILE A 431 12.71 7.39 -0.42
N ILE A 432 13.59 8.39 -0.53
CA ILE A 432 13.20 9.79 -0.53
C ILE A 432 12.54 10.19 -1.86
N GLY A 433 13.05 9.69 -2.98
CA GLY A 433 12.51 9.93 -4.33
C GLY A 433 11.11 9.36 -4.53
N ASP A 434 10.85 8.14 -4.02
CA ASP A 434 9.56 7.43 -4.13
C ASP A 434 8.44 7.99 -3.24
N ARG A 435 8.71 9.04 -2.46
CA ARG A 435 7.69 9.61 -1.59
C ARG A 435 6.68 10.41 -2.40
N THR A 436 5.54 9.79 -2.65
CA THR A 436 4.36 10.44 -3.23
C THR A 436 3.42 10.95 -2.14
N THR A 437 2.76 12.08 -2.39
CA THR A 437 1.67 12.57 -1.52
C THR A 437 0.47 11.63 -1.60
N ALA A 438 -0.10 11.23 -0.47
CA ALA A 438 -1.17 10.23 -0.43
C ALA A 438 -2.40 10.57 -1.30
N LEU A 439 -2.72 11.86 -1.49
CA LEU A 439 -3.83 12.32 -2.34
C LEU A 439 -3.66 11.99 -3.83
N ILE A 440 -2.43 11.70 -4.26
CA ILE A 440 -2.05 11.33 -5.63
C ILE A 440 -1.31 9.99 -5.65
N ALA A 441 -1.55 9.12 -4.66
CA ALA A 441 -0.93 7.80 -4.59
C ALA A 441 -1.25 6.92 -5.81
N ASP A 442 -2.32 7.24 -6.54
CA ASP A 442 -2.71 6.60 -7.80
C ASP A 442 -1.81 6.97 -9.00
N ASP A 443 -0.86 7.91 -8.82
CA ASP A 443 0.17 8.24 -9.82
C ASP A 443 1.46 7.41 -9.68
N GLY A 444 1.59 6.65 -8.58
CA GLY A 444 2.76 5.80 -8.37
C GLY A 444 2.92 4.76 -9.50
N THR A 445 4.15 4.41 -9.83
CA THR A 445 4.48 3.46 -10.93
C THR A 445 3.70 2.15 -10.80
N SER A 446 3.59 1.60 -9.58
CA SER A 446 2.80 0.40 -9.27
C SER A 446 1.31 0.54 -9.56
N ALA A 447 0.71 1.66 -9.13
CA ALA A 447 -0.71 1.96 -9.36
C ALA A 447 -1.01 2.10 -10.86
N ARG A 448 -0.15 2.83 -11.57
CA ARG A 448 -0.26 3.03 -13.02
C ARG A 448 -0.13 1.71 -13.78
N LEU A 449 0.85 0.88 -13.44
CA LEU A 449 1.05 -0.43 -14.08
C LEU A 449 -0.15 -1.35 -13.88
N MET A 450 -0.66 -1.50 -12.64
CA MET A 450 -1.82 -2.35 -12.38
C MET A 450 -3.05 -1.92 -13.18
N ARG A 451 -3.29 -0.61 -13.26
CA ARG A 451 -4.41 -0.05 -14.03
C ARG A 451 -4.25 -0.30 -15.53
N ASP A 452 -3.07 -0.01 -16.07
CA ASP A 452 -2.80 -0.16 -17.51
C ASP A 452 -2.90 -1.62 -17.98
N MET A 453 -2.45 -2.55 -17.13
CA MET A 453 -2.46 -3.98 -17.43
C MET A 453 -3.76 -4.71 -16.98
N ASN A 454 -4.70 -3.97 -16.39
CA ASN A 454 -5.93 -4.51 -15.79
C ASN A 454 -5.61 -5.69 -14.84
N MET A 455 -4.74 -5.45 -13.87
CA MET A 455 -4.33 -6.41 -12.86
C MET A 455 -4.95 -6.08 -11.50
N ASP A 456 -5.39 -7.10 -10.78
CA ASP A 456 -5.88 -6.96 -9.41
C ASP A 456 -4.73 -6.76 -8.43
N ALA A 457 -3.61 -7.45 -8.70
CA ALA A 457 -2.42 -7.41 -7.87
C ALA A 457 -1.15 -7.83 -8.63
N PHE A 458 0.00 -7.60 -8.02
CA PHE A 458 1.27 -8.21 -8.42
C PHE A 458 2.07 -8.71 -7.22
N MET A 459 2.93 -9.69 -7.46
CA MET A 459 3.77 -10.36 -6.49
C MET A 459 5.26 -10.06 -6.73
N ASP A 460 5.95 -9.77 -5.64
CA ASP A 460 7.38 -9.56 -5.57
C ASP A 460 8.02 -10.64 -4.70
N VAL A 461 9.13 -11.23 -5.14
CA VAL A 461 9.94 -12.17 -4.36
C VAL A 461 11.42 -11.81 -4.49
N VAL A 462 12.09 -11.65 -3.36
CA VAL A 462 13.52 -11.34 -3.27
C VAL A 462 14.19 -12.39 -2.39
N ILE A 463 15.17 -13.09 -2.95
CA ILE A 463 15.93 -14.12 -2.25
C ILE A 463 17.34 -13.59 -2.02
N ASN A 464 17.72 -13.44 -0.75
CA ASN A 464 19.06 -13.01 -0.38
C ASN A 464 19.83 -14.16 0.26
N TYR A 465 21.00 -14.48 -0.26
CA TYR A 465 21.89 -15.49 0.30
C TYR A 465 23.07 -14.88 1.02
N GLN A 466 23.50 -15.55 2.08
CA GLN A 466 24.78 -15.25 2.74
C GLN A 466 25.59 -16.54 2.90
N VAL A 467 26.84 -16.52 2.42
CA VAL A 467 27.74 -17.64 2.65
C VAL A 467 28.10 -17.75 4.13
N ALA A 468 28.15 -18.99 4.63
CA ALA A 468 28.58 -19.29 5.99
C ALA A 468 29.29 -20.65 6.07
N GLY A 469 29.95 -20.90 7.21
CA GLY A 469 30.42 -22.22 7.58
C GLY A 469 29.27 -23.07 8.12
N GLY A 470 29.10 -24.26 7.55
CA GLY A 470 28.23 -25.32 8.04
C GLY A 470 28.95 -26.24 9.04
N LYS A 471 28.30 -27.34 9.40
CA LYS A 471 28.94 -28.40 10.19
C LYS A 471 30.18 -28.94 9.47
N ASP A 472 31.19 -29.32 10.24
CA ASP A 472 32.45 -29.91 9.73
C ASP A 472 33.21 -29.01 8.73
N ASN A 473 33.14 -27.68 8.93
CA ASN A 473 33.77 -26.67 8.06
C ASN A 473 33.32 -26.71 6.59
N THR A 474 32.11 -27.20 6.33
CA THR A 474 31.49 -27.13 5.00
C THR A 474 31.05 -25.70 4.65
N ILE A 475 30.83 -25.43 3.37
CA ILE A 475 30.28 -24.15 2.91
C ILE A 475 28.77 -24.30 2.73
N VAL A 476 27.99 -23.31 3.18
CA VAL A 476 26.54 -23.27 3.02
C VAL A 476 26.06 -21.89 2.58
N LEU A 477 24.88 -21.83 1.94
CA LEU A 477 24.17 -20.59 1.64
C LEU A 477 22.97 -20.44 2.57
N LEU A 478 22.96 -19.39 3.39
CA LEU A 478 21.84 -19.08 4.29
C LEU A 478 20.77 -18.28 3.54
N PRO A 479 19.55 -18.81 3.34
CA PRO A 479 18.47 -18.07 2.71
C PRO A 479 17.85 -17.02 3.64
N ASN A 480 17.61 -15.83 3.09
CA ASN A 480 16.76 -14.80 3.64
C ASN A 480 15.84 -14.28 2.53
N VAL A 481 14.61 -14.77 2.53
CA VAL A 481 13.61 -14.49 1.51
C VAL A 481 12.67 -13.42 2.02
N SER A 482 12.27 -12.50 1.17
CA SER A 482 11.15 -11.58 1.38
C SER A 482 10.21 -11.70 0.20
N TYR A 483 8.91 -11.76 0.48
CA TYR A 483 7.88 -11.77 -0.56
C TYR A 483 6.77 -10.79 -0.19
N ARG A 484 6.07 -10.29 -1.20
CA ARG A 484 5.03 -9.29 -1.03
C ARG A 484 4.02 -9.35 -2.17
N VAL A 485 2.76 -9.09 -1.86
CA VAL A 485 1.73 -8.84 -2.87
C VAL A 485 1.12 -7.47 -2.65
N THR A 486 0.99 -6.74 -3.74
CA THR A 486 0.45 -5.38 -3.78
C THR A 486 -0.73 -5.38 -4.73
N GLY A 487 -1.86 -4.81 -4.31
CA GLY A 487 -3.07 -4.72 -5.11
C GLY A 487 -3.91 -3.51 -4.76
N GLN A 488 -5.12 -3.42 -5.31
CA GLN A 488 -6.03 -2.30 -5.04
C GLN A 488 -6.64 -2.39 -3.62
N ASN A 489 -7.01 -1.24 -3.04
CA ASN A 489 -7.79 -1.21 -1.80
C ASN A 489 -9.30 -1.29 -2.10
N GLN A 490 -10.15 -1.40 -1.08
CA GLN A 490 -11.61 -1.40 -1.25
C GLN A 490 -12.16 -0.11 -1.87
N GLY A 491 -11.44 1.01 -1.80
CA GLY A 491 -11.91 2.25 -2.40
C GLY A 491 -11.91 2.25 -3.92
N PHE A 492 -11.20 1.31 -4.58
CA PHE A 492 -10.97 1.29 -6.03
C PHE A 492 -10.55 2.67 -6.57
N ASP A 493 -9.83 3.44 -5.75
CA ASP A 493 -9.41 4.82 -6.01
C ASP A 493 -8.23 4.91 -7.01
N GLY A 494 -7.78 3.77 -7.52
CA GLY A 494 -6.64 3.62 -8.41
C GLY A 494 -5.30 3.57 -7.67
N SER A 495 -5.26 3.61 -6.34
CA SER A 495 -4.04 3.44 -5.56
C SER A 495 -3.67 1.97 -5.38
N SER A 496 -2.40 1.73 -5.07
CA SER A 496 -1.85 0.40 -4.79
C SER A 496 -1.47 0.27 -3.32
N ASN A 497 -1.84 -0.83 -2.66
CA ASN A 497 -1.55 -1.10 -1.26
C ASN A 497 -0.99 -2.50 -1.09
N VAL A 498 -0.10 -2.67 -0.11
CA VAL A 498 0.43 -3.99 0.24
C VAL A 498 -0.68 -4.79 0.89
N TRP A 499 -1.12 -5.86 0.23
CA TRP A 499 -2.08 -6.79 0.79
C TRP A 499 -1.42 -7.64 1.86
N PHE A 500 -0.26 -8.22 1.53
CA PHE A 500 0.53 -8.95 2.50
C PHE A 500 2.01 -8.96 2.14
N SER A 501 2.83 -9.20 3.15
CA SER A 501 4.27 -9.34 3.02
C SER A 501 4.79 -10.36 4.03
N GLY A 502 5.82 -11.09 3.65
CA GLY A 502 6.44 -12.04 4.56
C GLY A 502 7.93 -12.19 4.35
N SER A 503 8.55 -12.86 5.31
CA SER A 503 9.96 -13.19 5.31
C SER A 503 10.19 -14.61 5.79
N ILE A 504 11.21 -15.26 5.22
CA ILE A 504 11.64 -16.60 5.57
C ILE A 504 13.14 -16.57 5.79
N GLN A 505 13.60 -17.13 6.91
CA GLN A 505 15.03 -17.25 7.23
C GLN A 505 15.32 -18.67 7.68
N GLY A 506 16.46 -19.21 7.31
CA GLY A 506 16.80 -20.56 7.72
C GLY A 506 18.26 -20.95 7.49
N PRO A 507 18.59 -22.19 7.85
CA PRO A 507 19.90 -22.75 7.63
C PRO A 507 20.15 -23.02 6.14
N GLY A 508 21.42 -23.03 5.77
CA GLY A 508 21.87 -23.55 4.49
C GLY A 508 22.20 -25.03 4.57
N VAL A 509 22.32 -25.67 3.41
CA VAL A 509 22.78 -27.06 3.30
C VAL A 509 24.21 -27.14 2.76
N PRO A 510 25.01 -28.09 3.25
CA PRO A 510 26.30 -28.36 2.66
C PRO A 510 26.13 -28.90 1.24
N PHE A 511 27.14 -28.67 0.41
CA PHE A 511 27.20 -29.14 -0.96
C PHE A 511 28.62 -29.54 -1.35
N SER A 512 28.71 -30.29 -2.44
CA SER A 512 29.96 -30.63 -3.11
C SER A 512 30.00 -30.00 -4.49
N GLU A 513 31.19 -29.64 -4.98
CA GLU A 513 31.33 -29.04 -6.32
C GLU A 513 30.83 -29.96 -7.45
N SER A 514 30.86 -31.29 -7.25
CA SER A 514 30.34 -32.25 -8.22
C SER A 514 28.83 -32.12 -8.48
N GLU A 515 28.08 -31.49 -7.57
CA GLU A 515 26.65 -31.25 -7.76
C GLU A 515 26.39 -30.26 -8.89
N PHE A 516 27.31 -29.33 -9.17
CA PHE A 516 27.23 -28.41 -10.30
C PHE A 516 27.53 -29.10 -11.65
N SER A 517 27.37 -30.42 -11.73
CA SER A 517 27.15 -31.11 -13.01
C SER A 517 25.67 -31.09 -13.43
N ASP A 518 24.77 -30.75 -12.50
CA ASP A 518 23.34 -30.53 -12.74
C ASP A 518 23.02 -29.03 -12.64
N LEU A 519 22.42 -28.48 -13.70
CA LEU A 519 22.00 -27.08 -13.75
C LEU A 519 20.98 -26.73 -12.64
N ASN A 520 20.27 -27.73 -12.11
CA ASN A 520 19.31 -27.58 -11.03
C ASN A 520 19.91 -27.72 -9.62
N ALA A 521 21.23 -27.84 -9.47
CA ALA A 521 21.87 -28.00 -8.16
C ALA A 521 21.46 -26.90 -7.16
N LEU A 522 21.26 -25.67 -7.65
CA LEU A 522 20.81 -24.54 -6.83
C LEU A 522 19.42 -24.72 -6.24
N ASN A 523 18.54 -25.55 -6.81
CA ASN A 523 17.23 -25.85 -6.20
C ASN A 523 17.41 -26.46 -4.80
N ARG A 524 18.35 -27.42 -4.67
CA ARG A 524 18.66 -28.06 -3.38
C ARG A 524 19.47 -27.13 -2.49
N ILE A 525 20.55 -26.56 -3.02
CA ILE A 525 21.52 -25.75 -2.25
C ILE A 525 20.86 -24.48 -1.73
N GLY A 526 20.08 -23.80 -2.59
CA GLY A 526 19.31 -22.62 -2.28
C GLY A 526 18.03 -22.87 -1.49
N GLN A 527 17.68 -24.14 -1.21
CA GLN A 527 16.49 -24.53 -0.46
C GLN A 527 15.16 -24.13 -1.12
N LYS A 528 15.05 -24.20 -2.46
CA LYS A 528 13.86 -23.81 -3.25
C LYS A 528 12.56 -24.38 -2.68
N ASP A 529 12.50 -25.70 -2.53
CA ASP A 529 11.26 -26.39 -2.16
C ASP A 529 10.80 -26.00 -0.74
N VAL A 530 11.76 -25.80 0.18
CA VAL A 530 11.47 -25.31 1.54
C VAL A 530 10.95 -23.88 1.49
N ILE A 531 11.58 -23.00 0.70
CA ILE A 531 11.12 -21.62 0.51
C ILE A 531 9.68 -21.61 -0.01
N MET A 532 9.38 -22.34 -1.09
CA MET A 532 8.05 -22.40 -1.69
C MET A 532 7.01 -22.99 -0.72
N LYS A 533 7.36 -24.06 0.00
CA LYS A 533 6.53 -24.63 1.06
C LYS A 533 6.18 -23.59 2.13
N LEU A 534 7.17 -22.82 2.59
CA LEU A 534 6.97 -21.83 3.65
C LEU A 534 6.23 -20.59 3.18
N ILE A 535 6.36 -20.18 1.91
CA ILE A 535 5.49 -19.16 1.32
C ILE A 535 4.05 -19.65 1.39
N LYS A 536 3.74 -20.85 0.88
CA LYS A 536 2.38 -21.43 0.92
C LYS A 536 1.84 -21.55 2.35
N GLN A 537 2.64 -22.10 3.26
CA GLN A 537 2.23 -22.28 4.66
C GLN A 537 1.93 -20.95 5.33
N SER A 538 2.81 -19.96 5.19
CA SER A 538 2.63 -18.65 5.82
C SER A 538 1.46 -17.87 5.24
N LEU A 539 1.15 -18.01 3.95
CA LEU A 539 -0.06 -17.44 3.34
C LEU A 539 -1.34 -18.14 3.79
N ALA A 540 -1.32 -19.46 3.94
CA ALA A 540 -2.47 -20.23 4.45
C ALA A 540 -2.78 -19.86 5.91
N GLU A 541 -1.77 -19.78 6.77
CA GLU A 541 -1.93 -19.34 8.17
C GLU A 541 -2.41 -17.90 8.26
N LEU A 542 -1.86 -16.99 7.43
CA LEU A 542 -2.32 -15.61 7.36
C LEU A 542 -3.78 -15.51 6.90
N SER A 543 -4.19 -16.34 5.94
CA SER A 543 -5.57 -16.37 5.44
C SER A 543 -6.55 -16.84 6.51
N ALA A 544 -6.16 -17.80 7.36
CA ALA A 544 -6.97 -18.24 8.50
C ALA A 544 -7.16 -17.12 9.54
N GLU A 545 -6.11 -16.35 9.85
CA GLU A 545 -6.23 -15.16 10.70
C GLU A 545 -7.13 -14.09 10.07
N GLN A 546 -7.00 -13.84 8.76
CA GLN A 546 -7.89 -12.92 8.04
C GLN A 546 -9.36 -13.37 8.10
N GLU A 547 -9.62 -14.68 8.04
CA GLU A 547 -10.95 -15.26 8.16
C GLU A 547 -11.56 -15.03 9.55
N GLU A 548 -10.79 -15.22 10.63
CA GLU A 548 -11.24 -14.93 11.99
C GLU A 548 -11.67 -13.46 12.15
N PHE A 549 -10.95 -12.54 11.49
CA PHE A 549 -11.28 -11.12 11.48
C PHE A 549 -12.29 -10.70 10.41
N GLY A 550 -12.80 -11.64 9.59
CA GLY A 550 -13.90 -11.43 8.67
C GLY A 550 -13.55 -10.75 7.35
N TYR A 551 -12.29 -10.79 6.89
CA TYR A 551 -11.88 -10.09 5.68
C TYR A 551 -12.68 -10.55 4.45
N GLN A 552 -12.93 -11.85 4.32
CA GLN A 552 -13.65 -12.47 3.22
C GLN A 552 -15.08 -11.92 3.13
N LYS A 553 -15.75 -11.72 4.26
CA LYS A 553 -17.11 -11.15 4.31
C LYS A 553 -17.13 -9.71 3.81
N VAL A 554 -16.15 -8.90 4.23
CA VAL A 554 -16.05 -7.49 3.84
C VAL A 554 -15.74 -7.37 2.34
N TRP A 555 -14.80 -8.19 1.84
CA TRP A 555 -14.42 -8.19 0.43
C TRP A 555 -15.49 -8.78 -0.48
N ALA A 556 -16.25 -9.78 -0.05
CA ALA A 556 -17.36 -10.33 -0.82
C ALA A 556 -18.39 -9.26 -1.20
N ILE A 557 -18.64 -8.29 -0.30
CA ILE A 557 -19.50 -7.14 -0.59
C ILE A 557 -18.81 -6.13 -1.51
N ALA A 558 -17.51 -5.87 -1.30
CA ALA A 558 -16.76 -4.91 -2.10
C ALA A 558 -16.58 -5.34 -3.57
N THR A 559 -16.60 -6.64 -3.85
CA THR A 559 -16.39 -7.20 -5.20
C THR A 559 -17.64 -7.81 -5.82
N ALA A 560 -18.79 -7.78 -5.13
CA ALA A 560 -20.06 -8.22 -5.72
C ALA A 560 -20.42 -7.32 -6.91
N GLU A 561 -20.72 -7.94 -8.05
CA GLU A 561 -21.22 -7.27 -9.27
C GLU A 561 -22.70 -6.93 -9.20
#